data_AF-A0A2W4NP71-F1
#
_entry.id   AF-A0A2W4NP71-F1
#
_cell.length_a   1.000
_cell.length_b   1.000
_cell.length_c   1.000
_cell.angle_alpha   90.00
_cell.angle_beta   90.00
_cell.angle_gamma   90.00
#
_symmetry.space_group_name_H-M   'P 1'
#
loop_
_entity.id
_entity.type
_entity.pdbx_description
1 polymer ?
#
loop_
_entity_poly.entity_id
_entity_poly.type
_entity_poly.pdbx_seq_one_letter_code
_entity_poly.pdbx_strand_id
1 'polypeptide(L)'
;MAWSLGALVHYAYEPLTVKACVSDVAVDCSDPAARAVRNVQVVENLLTADLLGSFTPVPRFQLGLRIPLTYLRGQGLRADGFNDPDGIEVFSLGDVELEGKLRAVGNPKDPLTLGVAISATAPLGNLIKEDRYLGDKTPTVAARAILDGMNGPLTWAVNLGGAYRGEGTIGGATIGSELRASAAVGYAISPVFRVLVDAFGTTRFSTEAGENTLEVLGAAQVQPLGFNGVFTVGAGTAAVDGIGAPTVRAMLGFTYVAELRDEDRDGIPDDEDECPALAEDRDGYEDSDGCPDGDNDLDTIPDAVDRCPLQAEDMDGFEDDDGCPDLDNDKDGLPDTADQCPLEPETKNGYKDDDGCPDQADTDNDGVPDERDRCPNEPEDTDGFEDTDGCPDPDNDGDGIPDDRDECIDEPETMNGVDDEDGCPDEGRKGRRR
;
A
#
# COMPACT_ATOMS: atom_id res chain seq x y z
N MET A 1 -8.55 -8.34 -2.47
CA MET A 1 -8.57 -9.83 -2.60
C MET A 1 -7.72 -10.42 -1.49
N ALA A 2 -7.91 -11.68 -1.07
CA ALA A 2 -7.08 -12.25 0.01
C ALA A 2 -6.60 -13.66 -0.31
N TRP A 3 -5.43 -14.02 0.19
CA TRP A 3 -4.91 -15.39 0.14
C TRP A 3 -4.26 -15.77 1.48
N SER A 4 -4.18 -17.08 1.73
CA SER A 4 -3.49 -17.59 2.90
C SER A 4 -2.63 -18.79 2.56
N LEU A 5 -1.55 -18.97 3.31
CA LEU A 5 -0.70 -20.15 3.28
C LEU A 5 -0.52 -20.64 4.69
N GLY A 6 -0.47 -21.95 4.89
CA GLY A 6 -0.25 -22.52 6.20
C GLY A 6 0.31 -23.93 6.15
N ALA A 7 0.77 -24.37 7.31
CA ALA A 7 1.17 -25.74 7.54
C ALA A 7 0.61 -26.19 8.89
N LEU A 8 -0.05 -27.35 8.93
CA LEU A 8 -0.50 -27.98 10.16
C LEU A 8 0.15 -29.36 10.26
N VAL A 9 1.05 -29.52 11.22
CA VAL A 9 1.64 -30.81 11.57
C VAL A 9 0.85 -31.39 12.72
N HIS A 10 0.29 -32.59 12.54
CA HIS A 10 -0.40 -33.31 13.59
C HIS A 10 0.09 -34.75 13.72
N TYR A 11 0.34 -35.13 14.96
CA TYR A 11 0.72 -36.47 15.37
C TYR A 11 -0.47 -37.15 16.07
N ALA A 12 -0.72 -38.40 15.72
CA ALA A 12 -1.77 -39.24 16.29
C ALA A 12 -1.18 -40.60 16.70
N TYR A 13 -1.41 -40.98 17.95
CA TYR A 13 -1.00 -42.26 18.52
C TYR A 13 -2.19 -43.21 18.59
N GLU A 14 -2.01 -44.41 18.05
CA GLU A 14 -3.00 -45.48 17.86
C GLU A 14 -4.32 -45.05 17.18
N PRO A 15 -4.29 -44.27 16.06
CA PRO A 15 -5.52 -43.82 15.39
C PRO A 15 -6.30 -44.93 14.69
N LEU A 16 -5.68 -46.09 14.42
CA LEU A 16 -6.35 -47.22 13.78
C LEU A 16 -5.99 -48.52 14.51
N THR A 17 -6.79 -48.82 15.52
CA THR A 17 -6.76 -50.10 16.21
C THR A 17 -8.00 -50.90 15.86
N VAL A 18 -7.81 -52.09 15.29
CA VAL A 18 -8.92 -52.99 14.94
C VAL A 18 -8.78 -54.32 15.66
N LYS A 19 -9.90 -55.01 15.78
CA LYS A 19 -9.95 -56.39 16.23
C LYS A 19 -9.57 -57.31 15.06
N ALA A 20 -8.47 -58.04 15.21
CA ALA A 20 -8.00 -59.01 14.24
C ALA A 20 -8.00 -60.43 14.83
N CYS A 21 -8.14 -61.44 13.99
CA CYS A 21 -8.12 -62.83 14.41
C CYS A 21 -6.68 -63.29 14.67
N VAL A 22 -6.53 -64.21 15.61
CA VAL A 22 -5.25 -64.85 15.92
C VAL A 22 -5.45 -66.36 15.89
N SER A 23 -4.58 -67.05 15.16
CA SER A 23 -4.54 -68.51 15.11
C SER A 23 -3.17 -69.00 14.67
N ASP A 24 -2.68 -70.06 15.31
CA ASP A 24 -1.45 -70.75 14.92
C ASP A 24 -1.69 -71.78 13.78
N VAL A 25 -2.96 -72.03 13.43
CA VAL A 25 -3.36 -73.10 12.50
C VAL A 25 -4.39 -72.69 11.45
N ALA A 26 -5.15 -71.60 11.68
CA ALA A 26 -6.15 -71.13 10.71
C ALA A 26 -5.53 -70.34 9.56
N VAL A 27 -6.14 -70.49 8.37
CA VAL A 27 -5.70 -69.84 7.13
C VAL A 27 -6.33 -68.45 6.96
N ASP A 28 -7.52 -68.23 7.53
CA ASP A 28 -8.21 -66.94 7.54
C ASP A 28 -9.13 -66.81 8.78
N CYS A 29 -9.68 -65.61 8.98
CA CYS A 29 -10.64 -65.29 10.04
C CYS A 29 -11.96 -66.08 10.00
N SER A 30 -12.27 -66.81 8.92
CA SER A 30 -13.51 -67.59 8.81
C SER A 30 -13.39 -68.99 9.42
N ASP A 31 -12.16 -69.43 9.74
CA ASP A 31 -11.89 -70.72 10.35
C ASP A 31 -12.42 -70.79 11.80
N PRO A 32 -13.20 -71.83 12.17
CA PRO A 32 -13.65 -72.04 13.55
C PRO A 32 -12.52 -72.16 14.59
N ALA A 33 -11.27 -72.39 14.18
CA ALA A 33 -10.07 -72.41 15.03
C ALA A 33 -9.51 -71.01 15.33
N ALA A 34 -9.90 -69.97 14.58
CA ALA A 34 -9.53 -68.57 14.82
C ALA A 34 -10.45 -67.94 15.88
N ARG A 35 -10.31 -68.39 17.14
CA ARG A 35 -11.22 -67.96 18.25
C ARG A 35 -10.68 -66.83 19.12
N ALA A 36 -9.41 -66.49 19.02
CA ALA A 36 -8.83 -65.38 19.77
C ALA A 36 -8.86 -64.10 18.92
N VAL A 37 -9.44 -63.04 19.46
CA VAL A 37 -9.42 -61.71 18.86
C VAL A 37 -8.45 -60.84 19.66
N ARG A 38 -7.47 -60.24 19.00
CA ARG A 38 -6.54 -59.29 19.61
C ARG A 38 -6.71 -57.92 18.97
N ASN A 39 -6.50 -56.87 19.76
CA ASN A 39 -6.33 -55.53 19.22
C ASN A 39 -5.01 -55.46 18.44
N VAL A 40 -5.11 -55.17 17.15
CA VAL A 40 -3.97 -54.93 16.25
C VAL A 40 -3.93 -53.43 15.96
N GLN A 41 -2.79 -52.83 16.24
CA GLN A 41 -2.50 -51.43 15.98
C GLN A 41 -2.07 -51.31 14.53
N VAL A 42 -3.05 -51.36 13.62
CA VAL A 42 -2.81 -51.31 12.16
C VAL A 42 -2.00 -50.07 11.81
N VAL A 43 -2.38 -48.93 12.41
CA VAL A 43 -1.57 -47.71 12.45
C VAL A 43 -1.36 -47.33 13.92
N GLU A 44 -0.11 -47.37 14.35
CA GLU A 44 0.31 -47.06 15.72
C GLU A 44 0.77 -45.60 15.85
N ASN A 45 1.54 -45.11 14.87
CA ASN A 45 2.06 -43.76 14.83
C ASN A 45 1.70 -43.14 13.49
N LEU A 46 1.00 -42.01 13.51
CA LEU A 46 0.64 -41.26 12.32
C LEU A 46 1.09 -39.81 12.49
N LEU A 47 1.95 -39.33 11.61
CA LEU A 47 2.39 -37.95 11.53
C LEU A 47 2.01 -37.40 10.16
N THR A 48 1.18 -36.38 10.13
CA THR A 48 0.77 -35.72 8.89
C THR A 48 1.14 -34.25 8.95
N ALA A 49 1.79 -33.75 7.91
CA ALA A 49 1.99 -32.33 7.65
C ALA A 49 1.03 -31.92 6.52
N ASP A 50 -0.06 -31.27 6.87
CA ASP A 50 -0.99 -30.66 5.93
C ASP A 50 -0.43 -29.32 5.46
N LEU A 51 -0.06 -29.21 4.18
CA LEU A 51 0.21 -27.92 3.54
C LEU A 51 -1.11 -27.33 3.07
N LEU A 52 -1.39 -26.11 3.50
CA LEU A 52 -2.68 -25.43 3.30
C LEU A 52 -2.46 -24.19 2.45
N GLY A 53 -3.32 -23.98 1.46
CA GLY A 53 -3.40 -22.73 0.71
C GLY A 53 -4.84 -22.34 0.50
N SER A 54 -5.15 -21.05 0.57
CA SER A 54 -6.47 -20.55 0.20
C SER A 54 -6.39 -19.27 -0.61
N PHE A 55 -7.41 -19.06 -1.44
CA PHE A 55 -7.60 -17.87 -2.24
C PHE A 55 -9.06 -17.41 -2.16
N THR A 56 -9.27 -16.15 -1.84
CA THR A 56 -10.56 -15.50 -1.64
C THR A 56 -10.73 -14.40 -2.71
N PRO A 57 -11.23 -14.73 -3.91
CA PRO A 57 -11.39 -13.77 -5.00
C PRO A 57 -12.46 -12.72 -4.71
N VAL A 58 -13.50 -13.09 -3.97
CA VAL A 58 -14.57 -12.18 -3.54
C VAL A 58 -14.86 -12.40 -2.06
N PRO A 59 -15.30 -11.38 -1.29
CA PRO A 59 -15.43 -11.48 0.16
C PRO A 59 -16.31 -12.62 0.68
N ARG A 60 -17.16 -13.23 -0.15
CA ARG A 60 -18.06 -14.31 0.26
C ARG A 60 -17.62 -15.70 -0.18
N PHE A 61 -16.60 -15.82 -1.02
CA PHE A 61 -16.21 -17.11 -1.59
C PHE A 61 -14.70 -17.33 -1.46
N GLN A 62 -14.34 -18.49 -0.91
CA GLN A 62 -12.96 -18.93 -0.76
C GLN A 62 -12.78 -20.30 -1.41
N LEU A 63 -11.67 -20.45 -2.13
CA LEU A 63 -11.13 -21.74 -2.58
C LEU A 63 -9.97 -22.13 -1.67
N GLY A 64 -9.94 -23.37 -1.22
CA GLY A 64 -8.90 -23.94 -0.37
C GLY A 64 -8.31 -25.21 -0.98
N LEU A 65 -7.01 -25.42 -0.76
CA LEU A 65 -6.27 -26.60 -1.15
C LEU A 65 -5.54 -27.16 0.07
N ARG A 66 -5.66 -28.47 0.30
CA ARG A 66 -4.92 -29.19 1.33
C ARG A 66 -4.10 -30.31 0.70
N ILE A 67 -2.81 -30.33 1.00
CA ILE A 67 -1.85 -31.32 0.52
C ILE A 67 -1.26 -32.05 1.73
N PRO A 68 -1.71 -33.26 2.05
CA PRO A 68 -1.24 -34.01 3.22
C PRO A 68 0.04 -34.79 2.90
N LEU A 69 1.13 -34.51 3.61
CA LEU A 69 2.34 -35.33 3.62
C LEU A 69 2.34 -36.20 4.87
N THR A 70 2.22 -37.51 4.70
CA THR A 70 1.95 -38.45 5.79
C THR A 70 3.09 -39.45 5.97
N TYR A 71 3.63 -39.52 7.18
CA TYR A 71 4.41 -40.65 7.68
C TYR A 71 3.52 -41.49 8.58
N LEU A 72 3.48 -42.80 8.36
CA LEU A 72 2.79 -43.72 9.27
C LEU A 72 3.62 -44.96 9.53
N ARG A 73 3.46 -45.48 10.74
CA ARG A 73 4.05 -46.73 11.22
C ARG A 73 3.03 -47.54 12.02
N GLY A 74 2.99 -48.85 11.84
CA GLY A 74 2.12 -49.74 12.62
C GLY A 74 2.34 -51.22 12.30
N GLN A 75 1.47 -52.06 12.85
CA GLN A 75 1.53 -53.52 12.68
C GLN A 75 0.92 -53.98 11.35
N GLY A 76 0.15 -53.12 10.67
CA GLY A 76 -0.55 -53.48 9.45
C GLY A 76 -1.59 -54.58 9.59
N LEU A 77 -2.33 -54.79 8.52
CA LEU A 77 -3.30 -55.87 8.42
C LEU A 77 -3.27 -56.43 7.01
N ARG A 78 -3.13 -57.75 6.91
CA ARG A 78 -3.19 -58.46 5.62
C ARG A 78 -4.63 -58.66 5.19
N ALA A 79 -4.84 -58.93 3.90
CA ALA A 79 -6.17 -59.17 3.33
C ALA A 79 -6.91 -60.38 3.94
N ASP A 80 -6.18 -61.31 4.56
CA ASP A 80 -6.73 -62.48 5.27
C ASP A 80 -7.18 -62.18 6.71
N GLY A 81 -7.03 -60.93 7.18
CA GLY A 81 -7.48 -60.46 8.48
C GLY A 81 -6.48 -60.68 9.63
N PHE A 82 -5.28 -61.21 9.34
CA PHE A 82 -4.19 -61.32 10.32
C PHE A 82 -3.25 -60.11 10.28
N ASN A 83 -2.46 -59.93 11.34
CA ASN A 83 -1.43 -58.91 11.40
C ASN A 83 -0.36 -59.12 10.32
N ASP A 84 0.22 -58.02 9.83
CA ASP A 84 1.36 -58.10 8.93
C ASP A 84 2.64 -58.40 9.73
N PRO A 85 3.36 -59.49 9.46
CA PRO A 85 4.60 -59.81 10.18
C PRO A 85 5.71 -58.78 9.97
N ASP A 86 5.73 -58.10 8.82
CA ASP A 86 6.73 -57.08 8.50
C ASP A 86 6.28 -55.68 8.99
N GLY A 87 5.01 -55.55 9.39
CA GLY A 87 4.40 -54.30 9.75
C GLY A 87 4.27 -53.34 8.57
N ILE A 88 3.93 -52.09 8.88
CA ILE A 88 3.77 -51.03 7.89
C ILE A 88 4.61 -49.84 8.34
N GLU A 89 5.48 -49.37 7.46
CA GLU A 89 6.16 -48.08 7.58
C GLU A 89 6.19 -47.41 6.21
N VAL A 90 5.63 -46.20 6.11
CA VAL A 90 5.56 -45.47 4.84
C VAL A 90 5.55 -43.97 5.06
N PHE A 91 6.25 -43.24 4.18
CA PHE A 91 6.11 -41.80 3.99
C PHE A 91 5.64 -41.54 2.56
N SER A 92 4.53 -40.81 2.40
CA SER A 92 3.98 -40.49 1.09
C SER A 92 3.01 -39.31 1.17
N LEU A 93 2.65 -38.78 0.01
CA LEU A 93 1.46 -37.95 -0.16
C LEU A 93 0.21 -38.77 0.18
N GLY A 94 -0.73 -38.18 0.91
CA GLY A 94 -2.09 -38.70 1.08
C GLY A 94 -3.05 -38.16 0.02
N ASP A 95 -4.34 -38.13 0.33
CA ASP A 95 -5.34 -37.62 -0.60
C ASP A 95 -5.42 -36.09 -0.56
N VAL A 96 -5.06 -35.46 -1.68
CA VAL A 96 -5.15 -34.00 -1.85
C VAL A 96 -6.60 -33.58 -1.89
N GLU A 97 -6.95 -32.50 -1.18
CA GLU A 97 -8.33 -32.04 -1.04
C GLU A 97 -8.49 -30.62 -1.58
N LEU A 98 -9.51 -30.42 -2.40
CA LEU A 98 -9.96 -29.12 -2.86
C LEU A 98 -11.28 -28.77 -2.16
N GLU A 99 -11.36 -27.57 -1.60
CA GLU A 99 -12.53 -27.07 -0.88
C GLU A 99 -13.01 -25.75 -1.50
N GLY A 100 -14.32 -25.63 -1.70
CA GLY A 100 -15.00 -24.35 -1.94
C GLY A 100 -15.86 -23.99 -0.75
N LYS A 101 -15.68 -22.79 -0.20
CA LYS A 101 -16.43 -22.26 0.94
C LYS A 101 -17.17 -20.99 0.55
N LEU A 102 -18.46 -20.94 0.86
CA LEU A 102 -19.33 -19.80 0.62
C LEU A 102 -19.89 -19.30 1.95
N ARG A 103 -19.72 -18.01 2.23
CA ARG A 103 -20.40 -17.32 3.33
C ARG A 103 -21.72 -16.73 2.83
N ALA A 104 -22.82 -17.21 3.41
CA ALA A 104 -24.17 -16.82 3.04
C ALA A 104 -24.66 -15.59 3.82
N VAL A 105 -24.35 -15.53 5.13
CA VAL A 105 -24.83 -14.48 6.04
C VAL A 105 -23.70 -13.98 6.94
N GLY A 106 -23.72 -12.68 7.21
CA GLY A 106 -22.77 -11.97 8.07
C GLY A 106 -21.44 -11.65 7.38
N ASN A 107 -20.64 -10.86 8.08
CA ASN A 107 -19.29 -10.42 7.73
C ASN A 107 -18.26 -11.05 8.68
N PRO A 108 -16.96 -11.03 8.34
CA PRO A 108 -15.94 -11.47 9.29
C PRO A 108 -16.08 -10.71 10.61
N LYS A 109 -16.00 -11.40 11.74
CA LYS A 109 -16.12 -10.85 13.11
C LYS A 109 -17.54 -10.50 13.58
N ASP A 110 -18.58 -10.74 12.78
CA ASP A 110 -19.96 -10.60 13.25
C ASP A 110 -20.27 -11.62 14.38
N PRO A 111 -21.24 -11.32 15.26
CA PRO A 111 -21.65 -12.23 16.34
C PRO A 111 -22.29 -13.54 15.84
N LEU A 112 -22.72 -13.56 14.58
CA LEU A 112 -23.23 -14.75 13.90
C LEU A 112 -22.95 -14.65 12.39
N THR A 113 -22.32 -15.69 11.87
CA THR A 113 -22.08 -15.93 10.44
C THR A 113 -22.58 -17.31 10.06
N LEU A 114 -23.07 -17.42 8.83
CA LEU A 114 -23.52 -18.69 8.26
C LEU A 114 -22.79 -18.95 6.95
N GLY A 115 -22.27 -20.16 6.80
CA GLY A 115 -21.59 -20.60 5.60
C GLY A 115 -21.86 -22.04 5.24
N VAL A 116 -21.45 -22.40 4.04
CA VAL A 116 -21.41 -23.77 3.54
C VAL A 116 -20.05 -24.03 2.92
N ALA A 117 -19.58 -25.26 3.01
CA ALA A 117 -18.40 -25.71 2.30
C ALA A 117 -18.64 -27.06 1.63
N ILE A 118 -18.10 -27.21 0.43
CA ILE A 118 -18.07 -28.46 -0.32
C ILE A 118 -16.60 -28.77 -0.60
N SER A 119 -16.22 -30.02 -0.38
CA SER A 119 -14.85 -30.50 -0.57
C SER A 119 -14.86 -31.82 -1.33
N ALA A 120 -13.79 -32.07 -2.08
CA ALA A 120 -13.56 -33.32 -2.77
C ALA A 120 -12.08 -33.69 -2.69
N THR A 121 -11.79 -34.97 -2.51
CA THR A 121 -10.43 -35.50 -2.47
C THR A 121 -10.04 -36.18 -3.78
N ALA A 122 -8.78 -36.04 -4.17
CA ALA A 122 -8.15 -36.87 -5.19
C ALA A 122 -7.48 -38.06 -4.48
N PRO A 123 -7.77 -39.32 -4.86
CA PRO A 123 -7.31 -40.55 -4.18
C PRO A 123 -5.81 -40.86 -4.45
N LEU A 124 -4.96 -39.84 -4.37
CA LEU A 124 -3.54 -39.92 -4.74
C LEU A 124 -2.75 -40.79 -3.76
N GLY A 125 -3.14 -40.84 -2.47
CA GLY A 125 -2.43 -41.63 -1.48
C GLY A 125 -2.48 -43.12 -1.80
N ASN A 126 -3.67 -43.61 -2.15
CA ASN A 126 -3.86 -45.00 -2.57
C ASN A 126 -3.19 -45.28 -3.92
N LEU A 127 -3.29 -44.36 -4.89
CA LEU A 127 -2.67 -44.52 -6.22
C LEU A 127 -1.14 -44.60 -6.17
N ILE A 128 -0.48 -43.88 -5.25
CA ILE A 128 0.98 -43.88 -5.13
C ILE A 128 1.45 -45.08 -4.29
N LYS A 129 0.69 -45.44 -3.23
CA LYS A 129 1.00 -46.52 -2.29
C LYS A 129 -0.26 -47.33 -1.96
N GLU A 130 -0.56 -48.29 -2.83
CA GLU A 130 -1.74 -49.16 -2.69
C GLU A 130 -1.75 -49.92 -1.35
N ASP A 131 -2.92 -49.99 -0.73
CA ASP A 131 -3.19 -50.73 0.52
C ASP A 131 -2.26 -50.35 1.71
N ARG A 132 -1.76 -49.10 1.74
CA ARG A 132 -0.93 -48.58 2.84
C ARG A 132 -1.65 -47.59 3.76
N TYR A 133 -2.98 -47.53 3.73
CA TYR A 133 -3.82 -46.66 4.59
C TYR A 133 -3.53 -45.15 4.49
N LEU A 134 -2.99 -44.70 3.35
CA LEU A 134 -2.65 -43.29 3.09
C LEU A 134 -3.79 -42.47 2.46
N GLY A 135 -4.89 -43.14 2.08
CA GLY A 135 -6.01 -42.52 1.38
C GLY A 135 -7.08 -43.55 0.99
N ASP A 136 -8.22 -43.06 0.53
CA ASP A 136 -9.34 -43.87 0.05
C ASP A 136 -9.08 -44.37 -1.39
N LYS A 137 -9.70 -45.49 -1.77
CA LYS A 137 -9.61 -46.04 -3.14
C LYS A 137 -10.37 -45.21 -4.17
N THR A 138 -11.34 -44.42 -3.70
CA THR A 138 -12.22 -43.58 -4.52
C THR A 138 -12.22 -42.17 -3.97
N PRO A 139 -12.50 -41.14 -4.79
CA PRO A 139 -12.71 -39.78 -4.30
C PRO A 139 -13.74 -39.74 -3.16
N THR A 140 -13.43 -38.96 -2.14
CA THR A 140 -14.35 -38.67 -1.03
C THR A 140 -14.90 -37.25 -1.23
N VAL A 141 -16.22 -37.10 -1.15
CA VAL A 141 -16.91 -35.81 -1.31
C VAL A 141 -17.60 -35.48 0.00
N ALA A 142 -17.39 -34.28 0.53
CA ALA A 142 -18.05 -33.84 1.75
C ALA A 142 -18.70 -32.47 1.60
N ALA A 143 -19.84 -32.30 2.26
CA ALA A 143 -20.52 -31.02 2.37
C ALA A 143 -20.78 -30.71 3.85
N ARG A 144 -20.54 -29.46 4.26
CA ARG A 144 -20.80 -29.01 5.63
C ARG A 144 -21.45 -27.63 5.69
N ALA A 145 -22.38 -27.48 6.63
CA ALA A 145 -22.86 -26.20 7.10
C ALA A 145 -21.95 -25.70 8.23
N ILE A 146 -21.70 -24.40 8.24
CA ILE A 146 -20.81 -23.71 9.15
C ILE A 146 -21.62 -22.60 9.82
N LEU A 147 -21.63 -22.61 11.15
CA LEU A 147 -22.15 -21.52 11.97
C LEU A 147 -21.02 -21.07 12.87
N ASP A 148 -20.66 -19.80 12.81
CA ASP A 148 -19.62 -19.25 13.65
C ASP A 148 -19.99 -17.84 14.11
N GLY A 149 -19.22 -17.30 15.04
CA GLY A 149 -19.50 -15.97 15.55
C GLY A 149 -18.45 -15.47 16.53
N MET A 150 -18.37 -14.14 16.63
CA MET A 150 -17.45 -13.45 17.53
C MET A 150 -18.19 -12.39 18.33
N ASN A 151 -18.02 -12.39 19.66
CA ASN A 151 -18.56 -11.36 20.53
C ASN A 151 -17.48 -10.91 21.53
N GLY A 152 -16.82 -9.79 21.22
CA GLY A 152 -15.65 -9.33 21.95
C GLY A 152 -14.53 -10.39 21.92
N PRO A 153 -14.00 -10.83 23.09
CA PRO A 153 -12.93 -11.82 23.14
C PRO A 153 -13.39 -13.26 22.87
N LEU A 154 -14.70 -13.52 22.87
CA LEU A 154 -15.24 -14.87 22.69
C LEU A 154 -15.48 -15.16 21.21
N THR A 155 -14.98 -16.31 20.76
CA THR A 155 -15.25 -16.87 19.43
C THR A 155 -15.88 -18.25 19.59
N TRP A 156 -16.82 -18.61 18.73
CA TRP A 156 -17.41 -19.95 18.73
C TRP A 156 -17.68 -20.40 17.29
N ALA A 157 -17.68 -21.72 17.08
CA ALA A 157 -17.99 -22.31 15.79
C ALA A 157 -18.67 -23.68 15.98
N VAL A 158 -19.59 -24.00 15.09
CA VAL A 158 -20.25 -25.29 14.97
C VAL A 158 -20.26 -25.67 13.50
N ASN A 159 -19.79 -26.87 13.19
CA ASN A 159 -19.88 -27.44 11.85
C ASN A 159 -20.70 -28.72 11.88
N LEU A 160 -21.56 -28.89 10.88
CA LEU A 160 -22.32 -30.11 10.66
C LEU A 160 -22.24 -30.49 9.19
N GLY A 161 -21.80 -31.69 8.88
CA GLY A 161 -21.62 -32.13 7.51
C GLY A 161 -21.75 -33.63 7.31
N GLY A 162 -21.84 -34.03 6.06
CA GLY A 162 -21.79 -35.44 5.65
C GLY A 162 -20.62 -35.65 4.70
N ALA A 163 -19.95 -36.79 4.82
CA ALA A 163 -18.93 -37.24 3.89
C ALA A 163 -19.40 -38.51 3.19
N TYR A 164 -19.37 -38.47 1.86
CA TYR A 164 -19.65 -39.60 0.99
C TYR A 164 -18.34 -40.20 0.50
N ARG A 165 -18.17 -41.50 0.74
CA ARG A 165 -16.99 -42.29 0.35
C ARG A 165 -17.41 -43.73 0.07
N GLY A 166 -16.59 -44.44 -0.71
CA GLY A 166 -16.76 -45.87 -0.95
C GLY A 166 -16.74 -46.67 0.34
N GLU A 167 -17.54 -47.74 0.40
CA GLU A 167 -17.55 -48.65 1.54
C GLU A 167 -16.36 -49.62 1.48
N GLY A 168 -15.82 -49.93 2.65
CA GLY A 168 -14.75 -50.90 2.81
C GLY A 168 -14.75 -51.48 4.21
N THR A 169 -14.02 -52.58 4.40
CA THR A 169 -13.90 -53.23 5.71
C THR A 169 -12.41 -53.35 6.03
N ILE A 170 -12.03 -52.94 7.24
CA ILE A 170 -10.66 -53.10 7.75
C ILE A 170 -10.75 -53.91 9.04
N GLY A 171 -10.30 -55.16 8.98
CA GLY A 171 -10.49 -56.11 10.08
C GLY A 171 -11.98 -56.35 10.34
N GLY A 172 -12.43 -56.13 11.57
CA GLY A 172 -13.83 -56.30 11.98
C GLY A 172 -14.71 -55.05 11.91
N ALA A 173 -14.26 -53.96 11.29
CA ALA A 173 -14.97 -52.68 11.32
C ALA A 173 -15.15 -52.09 9.91
N THR A 174 -16.31 -51.47 9.68
CA THR A 174 -16.72 -50.96 8.37
C THR A 174 -16.43 -49.47 8.26
N ILE A 175 -15.78 -49.08 7.18
CA ILE A 175 -15.57 -47.69 6.78
C ILE A 175 -16.51 -47.34 5.62
N GLY A 176 -16.96 -46.09 5.55
CA GLY A 176 -18.00 -45.69 4.61
C GLY A 176 -18.53 -44.29 4.90
N SER A 177 -19.66 -43.96 4.28
CA SER A 177 -20.28 -42.64 4.42
C SER A 177 -20.68 -42.35 5.86
N GLU A 178 -20.43 -41.13 6.33
CA GLU A 178 -20.57 -40.74 7.73
C GLU A 178 -21.08 -39.30 7.88
N LEU A 179 -21.71 -39.02 9.01
CA LEU A 179 -21.97 -37.67 9.49
C LEU A 179 -20.77 -37.18 10.30
N ARG A 180 -20.39 -35.92 10.13
CA ARG A 180 -19.32 -35.23 10.85
C ARG A 180 -19.89 -34.02 11.57
N ALA A 181 -19.54 -33.85 12.83
CA ALA A 181 -19.91 -32.68 13.62
C ALA A 181 -18.70 -32.16 14.38
N SER A 182 -18.57 -30.84 14.48
CA SER A 182 -17.63 -30.20 15.41
C SER A 182 -18.25 -29.01 16.11
N ALA A 183 -17.76 -28.72 17.31
CA ALA A 183 -18.07 -27.51 18.06
C ALA A 183 -16.80 -27.01 18.77
N ALA A 184 -16.48 -25.74 18.55
CA ALA A 184 -15.32 -25.09 19.12
C ALA A 184 -15.69 -23.80 19.83
N VAL A 185 -14.96 -23.50 20.91
CA VAL A 185 -15.01 -22.22 21.60
C VAL A 185 -13.58 -21.72 21.81
N GLY A 186 -13.36 -20.45 21.53
CA GLY A 186 -12.10 -19.76 21.73
C GLY A 186 -12.28 -18.49 22.56
N TYR A 187 -11.25 -18.14 23.32
CA TYR A 187 -11.21 -16.94 24.13
C TYR A 187 -9.88 -16.21 23.93
N ALA A 188 -9.94 -14.98 23.44
CA ALA A 188 -8.80 -14.08 23.29
C ALA A 188 -8.47 -13.48 24.67
N ILE A 189 -7.38 -13.95 25.27
CA ILE A 189 -6.87 -13.44 26.56
C ILE A 189 -6.21 -12.07 26.35
N SER A 190 -5.60 -11.86 25.19
CA SER A 190 -5.03 -10.60 24.74
C SER A 190 -5.11 -10.50 23.22
N PRO A 191 -4.78 -9.35 22.60
CA PRO A 191 -4.72 -9.23 21.14
C PRO A 191 -3.78 -10.25 20.47
N VAL A 192 -2.77 -10.75 21.21
CA VAL A 192 -1.75 -11.67 20.68
C VAL A 192 -1.93 -13.12 21.09
N PHE A 193 -2.80 -13.42 22.06
CA PHE A 193 -2.91 -14.76 22.66
C PHE A 193 -4.36 -15.20 22.83
N ARG A 194 -4.67 -16.36 22.26
CA ARG A 194 -6.00 -16.99 22.33
C ARG A 194 -5.87 -18.44 22.79
N VAL A 195 -6.83 -18.90 23.57
CA VAL A 195 -7.00 -20.32 23.92
C VAL A 195 -8.27 -20.85 23.28
N LEU A 196 -8.28 -22.12 22.87
CA LEU A 196 -9.39 -22.77 22.20
C LEU A 196 -9.61 -24.17 22.76
N VAL A 197 -10.87 -24.59 22.75
CA VAL A 197 -11.28 -25.97 22.97
C VAL A 197 -12.17 -26.36 21.79
N ASP A 198 -11.88 -27.51 21.20
CA ASP A 198 -12.62 -28.08 20.06
C ASP A 198 -13.04 -29.50 20.37
N ALA A 199 -14.23 -29.87 19.92
CA ALA A 199 -14.73 -31.23 19.96
C ALA A 199 -15.17 -31.61 18.55
N PHE A 200 -14.63 -32.71 18.02
CA PHE A 200 -14.94 -33.22 16.69
C PHE A 200 -15.36 -34.68 16.79
N GLY A 201 -16.45 -35.06 16.12
CA GLY A 201 -16.92 -36.42 16.12
C GLY A 201 -17.49 -36.84 14.78
N THR A 202 -17.45 -38.15 14.54
CA THR A 202 -18.08 -38.79 13.39
C THR A 202 -19.07 -39.85 13.84
N THR A 203 -20.13 -40.05 13.08
CA THR A 203 -21.11 -41.10 13.34
C THR A 203 -21.68 -41.67 12.05
N ARG A 204 -21.87 -42.98 12.03
CA ARG A 204 -22.62 -43.71 10.99
C ARG A 204 -24.03 -44.07 11.45
N PHE A 205 -24.47 -43.55 12.60
CA PHE A 205 -25.71 -43.95 13.28
C PHE A 205 -25.77 -45.46 13.58
N SER A 206 -24.61 -46.05 13.81
CA SER A 206 -24.45 -47.47 14.12
C SER A 206 -24.30 -47.70 15.62
N THR A 207 -24.67 -48.89 16.07
CA THR A 207 -24.42 -49.35 17.45
C THR A 207 -23.13 -50.17 17.55
N GLU A 208 -22.45 -50.41 16.42
CA GLU A 208 -21.21 -51.16 16.38
C GLU A 208 -20.06 -50.37 17.01
N ALA A 209 -19.26 -51.07 17.81
CA ALA A 209 -18.12 -50.47 18.49
C ALA A 209 -17.06 -50.06 17.45
N GLY A 210 -16.63 -48.80 17.51
CA GLY A 210 -15.59 -48.24 16.66
C GLY A 210 -16.08 -47.53 15.39
N GLU A 211 -17.39 -47.49 15.14
CA GLU A 211 -17.99 -46.77 13.99
C GLU A 211 -18.46 -45.34 14.33
N ASN A 212 -18.38 -44.96 15.60
CA ASN A 212 -18.64 -43.60 16.07
C ASN A 212 -17.44 -43.10 16.86
N THR A 213 -17.10 -41.83 16.71
CA THR A 213 -15.93 -41.21 17.34
C THR A 213 -16.26 -39.86 17.96
N LEU A 214 -15.51 -39.49 18.99
CA LEU A 214 -15.52 -38.14 19.55
C LEU A 214 -14.13 -37.82 20.08
N GLU A 215 -13.46 -36.84 19.50
CA GLU A 215 -12.20 -36.27 19.93
C GLU A 215 -12.45 -34.92 20.62
N VAL A 216 -11.67 -34.63 21.67
CA VAL A 216 -11.65 -33.33 22.35
C VAL A 216 -10.22 -32.82 22.43
N LEU A 217 -10.02 -31.57 22.00
CA LEU A 217 -8.72 -30.93 21.87
C LEU A 217 -8.70 -29.56 22.53
N GLY A 218 -7.59 -29.25 23.18
CA GLY A 218 -7.25 -27.92 23.63
C GLY A 218 -6.11 -27.35 22.79
N ALA A 219 -6.18 -26.07 22.46
CA ALA A 219 -5.14 -25.38 21.72
C ALA A 219 -4.89 -23.97 22.25
N ALA A 220 -3.69 -23.48 21.99
CA ALA A 220 -3.29 -22.09 22.17
C ALA A 220 -2.83 -21.51 20.83
N GLN A 221 -3.15 -20.25 20.60
CA GLN A 221 -2.80 -19.50 19.41
C GLN A 221 -2.04 -18.23 19.79
N VAL A 222 -0.96 -17.95 19.06
CA VAL A 222 -0.15 -16.74 19.18
C VAL A 222 -0.18 -16.00 17.85
N GLN A 223 -0.63 -14.74 17.87
CA GLN A 223 -0.59 -13.82 16.74
C GLN A 223 0.27 -12.61 17.13
N PRO A 224 1.54 -12.55 16.71
CA PRO A 224 2.41 -11.41 17.00
C PRO A 224 1.84 -10.10 16.44
N LEU A 225 2.04 -8.98 17.16
CA LEU A 225 1.62 -7.65 16.67
C LEU A 225 2.43 -7.27 15.42
N GLY A 226 1.75 -6.68 14.43
CA GLY A 226 2.40 -6.26 13.18
C GLY A 226 2.82 -7.41 12.25
N PHE A 227 2.39 -8.64 12.52
CA PHE A 227 2.64 -9.79 11.66
C PHE A 227 1.34 -10.50 11.33
N ASN A 228 1.08 -10.72 10.05
CA ASN A 228 -0.15 -11.34 9.55
C ASN A 228 -0.13 -12.87 9.63
N GLY A 229 0.47 -13.41 10.69
CA GLY A 229 0.61 -14.84 10.91
C GLY A 229 0.16 -15.30 12.30
N VAL A 230 -0.38 -16.52 12.36
CA VAL A 230 -0.88 -17.16 13.58
C VAL A 230 -0.16 -18.50 13.77
N PHE A 231 0.45 -18.69 14.94
CA PHE A 231 1.00 -19.97 15.38
C PHE A 231 -0.02 -20.67 16.27
N THR A 232 -0.21 -21.97 16.07
CA THR A 232 -1.13 -22.80 16.87
C THR A 232 -0.36 -23.96 17.48
N VAL A 233 -0.58 -24.24 18.75
CA VAL A 233 -0.12 -25.48 19.40
C VAL A 233 -1.29 -26.10 20.15
N GLY A 234 -1.49 -27.41 20.02
CA GLY A 234 -2.61 -28.07 20.66
C GLY A 234 -2.38 -29.54 20.92
N ALA A 235 -3.22 -30.12 21.78
CA ALA A 235 -3.23 -31.54 22.07
C ALA A 235 -4.62 -31.99 22.49
N GLY A 236 -4.89 -33.28 22.38
CA GLY A 236 -6.18 -33.85 22.74
C GLY A 236 -6.20 -35.37 22.75
N THR A 237 -7.38 -35.91 22.94
CA THR A 237 -7.66 -37.35 23.06
C THR A 237 -9.06 -37.66 22.55
N ALA A 238 -9.30 -38.92 22.19
CA ALA A 238 -10.65 -39.43 22.03
C ALA A 238 -11.36 -39.52 23.40
N ALA A 239 -12.60 -39.04 23.45
CA ALA A 239 -13.58 -39.31 24.51
C ALA A 239 -14.46 -40.52 24.15
N VAL A 240 -14.65 -40.79 22.85
CA VAL A 240 -15.26 -42.01 22.32
C VAL A 240 -14.32 -42.60 21.28
N ASP A 241 -13.78 -43.78 21.57
CA ASP A 241 -12.83 -44.49 20.71
C ASP A 241 -13.52 -45.02 19.44
N GLY A 242 -12.80 -44.98 18.33
CA GLY A 242 -13.19 -45.64 17.08
C GLY A 242 -12.18 -45.43 15.98
N ILE A 243 -12.52 -45.87 14.76
CA ILE A 243 -11.61 -45.76 13.63
C ILE A 243 -11.29 -44.29 13.35
N GLY A 244 -10.01 -43.94 13.34
CA GLY A 244 -9.51 -42.60 13.08
C GLY A 244 -9.36 -41.74 14.33
N ALA A 245 -9.97 -42.13 15.46
CA ALA A 245 -9.85 -41.44 16.74
C ALA A 245 -8.62 -41.95 17.51
N PRO A 246 -7.60 -41.10 17.75
CA PRO A 246 -6.39 -41.49 18.44
C PRO A 246 -6.54 -41.43 19.96
N THR A 247 -5.72 -42.23 20.66
CA THR A 247 -5.57 -42.12 22.11
C THR A 247 -4.91 -40.80 22.50
N VAL A 248 -3.99 -40.30 21.67
CA VAL A 248 -3.36 -38.98 21.87
C VAL A 248 -3.20 -38.30 20.51
N ARG A 249 -3.59 -37.03 20.42
CA ARG A 249 -3.29 -36.13 19.31
C ARG A 249 -2.45 -34.95 19.80
N ALA A 250 -1.42 -34.59 19.04
CA ALA A 250 -0.66 -33.36 19.23
C ALA A 250 -0.61 -32.60 17.90
N MET A 251 -0.64 -31.28 17.93
CA MET A 251 -0.61 -30.44 16.73
C MET A 251 0.25 -29.19 16.91
N LEU A 252 0.91 -28.81 15.82
CA LEU A 252 1.63 -27.56 15.65
C LEU A 252 1.24 -26.98 14.30
N GLY A 253 0.76 -25.74 14.28
CA GLY A 253 0.26 -25.08 13.09
C GLY A 253 0.86 -23.69 12.91
N PHE A 254 0.95 -23.27 11.66
CA PHE A 254 1.24 -21.90 11.27
C PHE A 254 0.33 -21.53 10.10
N THR A 255 -0.25 -20.33 10.14
CA THR A 255 -1.03 -19.77 9.03
C THR A 255 -0.62 -18.32 8.83
N TYR A 256 -0.29 -17.95 7.60
CA TYR A 256 -0.06 -16.59 7.14
C TYR A 256 -1.22 -16.14 6.25
N VAL A 257 -1.70 -14.91 6.44
CA VAL A 257 -2.77 -14.31 5.64
C VAL A 257 -2.24 -13.04 5.00
N ALA A 258 -2.50 -12.86 3.70
CA ALA A 258 -2.28 -11.60 3.01
C ALA A 258 -3.64 -11.07 2.53
N GLU A 259 -3.98 -9.86 2.98
CA GLU A 259 -5.15 -9.12 2.51
C GLU A 259 -4.63 -7.98 1.63
N LEU A 260 -4.97 -8.00 0.34
CA LEU A 260 -4.86 -6.84 -0.53
C LEU A 260 -6.14 -6.03 -0.31
N ARG A 261 -6.09 -5.14 0.68
CA ARG A 261 -7.13 -4.15 0.94
C ARG A 261 -6.70 -2.85 0.26
N ASP A 262 -7.67 -2.18 -0.34
CA ASP A 262 -7.54 -0.93 -1.10
C ASP A 262 -8.94 -0.28 -0.93
N GLU A 263 -9.05 0.61 0.06
CA GLU A 263 -10.31 1.12 0.60
C GLU A 263 -10.96 2.16 -0.32
N ASP A 264 -10.18 3.07 -0.90
CA ASP A 264 -10.65 4.09 -1.84
C ASP A 264 -10.57 3.66 -3.32
N ARG A 265 -9.86 2.57 -3.62
CA ARG A 265 -9.75 1.95 -4.95
C ARG A 265 -8.95 2.79 -5.94
N ASP A 266 -7.96 3.51 -5.45
CA ASP A 266 -7.00 4.16 -6.31
C ASP A 266 -6.01 3.16 -6.94
N GLY A 267 -5.88 1.95 -6.40
CA GLY A 267 -5.01 0.88 -6.89
C GLY A 267 -3.73 0.68 -6.08
N ILE A 268 -3.54 1.43 -5.00
CA ILE A 268 -2.47 1.27 -4.01
C ILE A 268 -3.05 0.50 -2.82
N PRO A 269 -2.38 -0.56 -2.32
CA PRO A 269 -2.87 -1.28 -1.14
C PRO A 269 -2.84 -0.40 0.13
N ASP A 270 -3.85 -0.49 1.01
CA ASP A 270 -3.95 0.24 2.28
C ASP A 270 -2.67 0.14 3.17
N ASP A 271 -1.85 -0.90 3.01
CA ASP A 271 -0.60 -1.09 3.76
C ASP A 271 0.63 -0.42 3.12
N GLU A 272 0.50 0.03 1.88
CA GLU A 272 1.45 0.82 1.10
C GLU A 272 0.96 2.27 0.87
N ASP A 273 -0.30 2.56 1.17
CA ASP A 273 -1.00 3.85 0.98
C ASP A 273 -0.92 4.74 2.24
N GLU A 274 -0.45 5.97 2.08
CA GLU A 274 -0.36 6.99 3.14
C GLU A 274 -1.72 7.63 3.48
N CYS A 275 -2.65 7.64 2.50
CA CYS A 275 -4.00 8.16 2.62
C CYS A 275 -5.11 7.13 2.26
N PRO A 276 -5.25 5.98 2.98
CA PRO A 276 -6.11 4.86 2.57
C PRO A 276 -7.61 5.10 2.35
N ALA A 277 -8.09 6.32 2.61
CA ALA A 277 -9.49 6.71 2.44
C ALA A 277 -9.70 7.80 1.38
N LEU A 278 -8.63 8.30 0.76
CA LEU A 278 -8.62 9.37 -0.21
C LEU A 278 -7.90 8.89 -1.45
N ALA A 279 -8.65 8.67 -2.52
CA ALA A 279 -8.06 8.18 -3.76
C ALA A 279 -7.10 9.21 -4.35
N GLU A 280 -5.90 8.72 -4.68
CA GLU A 280 -4.89 9.36 -5.52
C GLU A 280 -5.46 9.92 -6.83
N ASP A 281 -5.05 11.13 -7.23
CA ASP A 281 -5.55 11.83 -8.43
C ASP A 281 -4.70 11.65 -9.68
N ARG A 282 -3.49 11.07 -9.57
CA ARG A 282 -2.70 10.51 -10.68
C ARG A 282 -2.41 11.51 -11.80
N ASP A 283 -1.83 12.63 -11.45
CA ASP A 283 -1.44 13.68 -12.40
C ASP A 283 0.05 13.60 -12.79
N GLY A 284 0.81 12.69 -12.19
CA GLY A 284 2.24 12.47 -12.42
C GLY A 284 3.14 13.14 -11.38
N TYR A 285 2.58 13.80 -10.38
CA TYR A 285 3.24 14.27 -9.18
C TYR A 285 2.94 13.31 -8.02
N GLU A 286 4.00 12.85 -7.34
CA GLU A 286 3.96 11.97 -6.16
C GLU A 286 3.01 10.73 -6.13
N ASP A 287 2.39 10.33 -7.25
CA ASP A 287 1.46 9.20 -7.55
C ASP A 287 1.64 7.84 -6.81
N SER A 288 2.77 7.61 -6.15
CA SER A 288 3.14 6.36 -5.50
C SER A 288 2.83 6.28 -4.00
N ASP A 289 2.48 7.39 -3.35
CA ASP A 289 2.19 7.43 -1.92
C ASP A 289 0.69 7.21 -1.59
N GLY A 290 -0.19 7.38 -2.58
CA GLY A 290 -1.64 7.19 -2.44
C GLY A 290 -2.39 8.40 -1.89
N CYS A 291 -1.75 9.56 -1.84
CA CYS A 291 -2.35 10.79 -1.34
C CYS A 291 -2.60 11.78 -2.47
N PRO A 292 -3.85 12.24 -2.69
CA PRO A 292 -4.11 13.25 -3.71
C PRO A 292 -3.44 14.58 -3.36
N ASP A 293 -2.67 15.10 -4.30
CA ASP A 293 -1.99 16.40 -4.22
C ASP A 293 -2.77 17.43 -5.05
N GLY A 294 -3.47 18.34 -4.37
CA GLY A 294 -4.36 19.29 -5.05
C GLY A 294 -3.75 20.65 -5.39
N ASP A 295 -2.46 20.83 -5.09
CA ASP A 295 -1.63 22.03 -5.28
C ASP A 295 -0.17 21.58 -5.20
N ASN A 296 0.39 21.15 -6.33
CA ASN A 296 1.65 20.43 -6.39
C ASN A 296 2.89 21.30 -6.14
N ASP A 297 2.86 22.58 -6.52
CA ASP A 297 3.99 23.51 -6.33
C ASP A 297 3.82 24.44 -5.12
N LEU A 298 2.68 24.34 -4.42
CA LEU A 298 2.38 24.96 -3.14
C LEU A 298 2.31 26.49 -3.21
N ASP A 299 1.85 27.02 -4.34
CA ASP A 299 1.64 28.44 -4.56
C ASP A 299 0.24 28.95 -4.14
N THR A 300 -0.62 28.04 -3.67
CA THR A 300 -2.00 28.24 -3.21
C THR A 300 -3.07 28.25 -4.31
N ILE A 301 -2.70 28.00 -5.56
CA ILE A 301 -3.60 27.87 -6.70
C ILE A 301 -3.78 26.38 -6.98
N PRO A 302 -5.01 25.83 -6.87
CA PRO A 302 -5.20 24.40 -7.10
C PRO A 302 -4.87 23.97 -8.53
N ASP A 303 -4.24 22.80 -8.72
CA ASP A 303 -3.78 22.29 -10.02
C ASP A 303 -4.88 22.27 -11.09
N ALA A 304 -6.14 22.13 -10.67
CA ALA A 304 -7.31 22.10 -11.55
C ALA A 304 -7.58 23.44 -12.28
N VAL A 305 -7.06 24.55 -11.76
CA VAL A 305 -7.19 25.90 -12.34
C VAL A 305 -5.85 26.54 -12.68
N ASP A 306 -4.76 25.97 -12.19
CA ASP A 306 -3.38 26.37 -12.46
C ASP A 306 -2.95 26.01 -13.90
N ARG A 307 -2.29 26.96 -14.58
CA ARG A 307 -1.70 26.74 -15.90
C ARG A 307 -0.28 26.18 -15.85
N CYS A 308 0.44 26.38 -14.75
CA CYS A 308 1.77 25.84 -14.50
C CYS A 308 1.83 25.05 -13.18
N PRO A 309 1.12 23.89 -13.05
CA PRO A 309 0.98 23.11 -11.79
C PRO A 309 2.25 22.53 -11.16
N LEU A 310 3.44 22.91 -11.61
CA LEU A 310 4.73 22.43 -11.11
C LEU A 310 5.72 23.59 -10.94
N GLN A 311 5.27 24.84 -11.09
CA GLN A 311 6.06 26.05 -11.04
C GLN A 311 5.29 27.11 -10.28
N ALA A 312 5.64 27.25 -9.01
CA ALA A 312 4.98 28.19 -8.13
C ALA A 312 4.97 29.62 -8.69
N GLU A 313 3.80 30.24 -8.64
CA GLU A 313 3.56 31.66 -8.85
C GLU A 313 4.46 32.53 -7.95
N ASP A 314 4.93 33.68 -8.45
CA ASP A 314 5.82 34.58 -7.70
C ASP A 314 5.06 35.67 -6.90
N MET A 315 3.75 35.81 -7.13
CA MET A 315 2.80 36.64 -6.39
C MET A 315 3.26 38.10 -6.22
N ASP A 316 3.62 38.73 -7.33
CA ASP A 316 4.11 40.11 -7.36
C ASP A 316 2.99 41.16 -7.63
N GLY A 317 1.77 40.69 -7.94
CA GLY A 317 0.61 41.53 -8.24
C GLY A 317 0.31 41.67 -9.74
N PHE A 318 1.07 40.99 -10.61
CA PHE A 318 0.85 40.89 -12.04
C PHE A 318 0.38 39.48 -12.40
N GLU A 319 -0.80 39.37 -13.03
CA GLU A 319 -1.36 38.12 -13.55
C GLU A 319 -1.43 36.89 -12.58
N ASP A 320 -1.20 37.07 -11.26
CA ASP A 320 -1.22 36.08 -10.14
C ASP A 320 -2.38 35.06 -10.11
N ASP A 321 -3.47 35.27 -10.85
CA ASP A 321 -4.64 34.38 -10.85
C ASP A 321 -4.45 33.14 -11.78
N ASP A 322 -3.37 33.09 -12.57
CA ASP A 322 -3.17 32.05 -13.58
C ASP A 322 -2.19 30.91 -13.21
N GLY A 323 -1.44 31.08 -12.12
CA GLY A 323 -0.56 30.07 -11.51
C GLY A 323 0.75 29.88 -12.26
N CYS A 324 1.20 30.86 -13.03
CA CYS A 324 2.45 30.81 -13.75
C CYS A 324 3.33 32.00 -13.38
N PRO A 325 4.58 31.79 -12.92
CA PRO A 325 5.46 32.88 -12.56
C PRO A 325 5.77 33.78 -13.78
N ASP A 326 5.46 35.06 -13.66
CA ASP A 326 5.71 36.09 -14.65
C ASP A 326 7.03 36.82 -14.35
N LEU A 327 8.15 36.20 -14.73
CA LEU A 327 9.50 36.70 -14.39
C LEU A 327 9.94 38.00 -15.12
N ASP A 328 9.13 38.52 -16.04
CA ASP A 328 9.35 39.72 -16.86
C ASP A 328 7.96 40.23 -17.32
N ASN A 329 7.33 41.03 -16.47
CA ASN A 329 5.93 41.43 -16.59
C ASN A 329 5.65 42.28 -17.84
N ASP A 330 6.52 43.23 -18.16
CA ASP A 330 6.36 44.14 -19.30
C ASP A 330 6.99 43.66 -20.61
N LYS A 331 7.79 42.59 -20.54
CA LYS A 331 8.32 41.81 -21.66
C LYS A 331 9.36 42.58 -22.47
N ASP A 332 10.15 43.43 -21.82
CA ASP A 332 11.24 44.17 -22.44
C ASP A 332 12.58 43.40 -22.50
N GLY A 333 12.66 42.29 -21.75
CA GLY A 333 13.80 41.38 -21.65
C GLY A 333 14.66 41.52 -20.38
N LEU A 334 14.32 42.42 -19.46
CA LEU A 334 14.87 42.51 -18.10
C LEU A 334 13.92 41.81 -17.11
N PRO A 335 14.42 40.88 -16.27
CA PRO A 335 13.57 40.27 -15.25
C PRO A 335 13.15 41.30 -14.19
N ASP A 336 11.94 41.20 -13.63
CA ASP A 336 11.40 42.20 -12.68
C ASP A 336 12.32 42.45 -11.47
N THR A 337 13.05 41.42 -11.03
CA THR A 337 14.04 41.54 -9.94
C THR A 337 15.25 42.45 -10.26
N ALA A 338 15.49 42.74 -11.53
CA ALA A 338 16.53 43.60 -12.05
C ALA A 338 15.99 44.89 -12.69
N ASP A 339 14.67 45.02 -12.80
CA ASP A 339 13.96 46.12 -13.45
C ASP A 339 13.57 47.22 -12.45
N GLN A 340 13.85 48.50 -12.75
CA GLN A 340 13.43 49.62 -11.91
C GLN A 340 11.96 50.04 -12.16
N CYS A 341 11.43 49.70 -13.33
CA CYS A 341 10.06 49.95 -13.76
C CYS A 341 9.38 48.65 -14.26
N PRO A 342 9.15 47.63 -13.41
CA PRO A 342 8.69 46.29 -13.82
C PRO A 342 7.37 46.20 -14.62
N LEU A 343 6.62 47.30 -14.74
CA LEU A 343 5.33 47.33 -15.43
C LEU A 343 5.35 48.24 -16.68
N GLU A 344 6.49 48.86 -16.98
CA GLU A 344 6.64 49.83 -18.05
C GLU A 344 7.86 49.50 -18.91
N PRO A 345 7.67 49.02 -20.15
CA PRO A 345 8.76 48.46 -20.93
C PRO A 345 9.80 49.51 -21.34
N GLU A 346 11.08 49.13 -21.26
CA GLU A 346 12.23 49.94 -21.65
C GLU A 346 12.13 50.47 -23.10
N THR A 347 12.56 51.72 -23.28
CA THR A 347 12.68 52.37 -24.59
C THR A 347 14.15 52.41 -25.03
N LYS A 348 14.60 51.33 -25.68
CA LYS A 348 15.98 51.20 -26.19
C LYS A 348 16.37 52.32 -27.15
N ASN A 349 17.06 53.34 -26.62
CA ASN A 349 17.40 54.58 -27.32
C ASN A 349 18.90 54.93 -27.20
N GLY A 350 19.68 54.18 -26.41
CA GLY A 350 21.11 54.38 -26.18
C GLY A 350 21.43 55.17 -24.90
N TYR A 351 20.43 55.57 -24.13
CA TYR A 351 20.52 56.26 -22.86
C TYR A 351 19.85 55.38 -21.80
N LYS A 352 20.61 55.02 -20.75
CA LYS A 352 20.20 54.16 -19.62
C LYS A 352 19.40 52.88 -19.93
N ASP A 353 19.45 52.36 -21.16
CA ASP A 353 18.85 51.09 -21.65
C ASP A 353 19.01 49.81 -20.77
N ASP A 354 19.81 49.83 -19.69
CA ASP A 354 20.04 48.71 -18.77
C ASP A 354 19.22 48.83 -17.46
N ASP A 355 18.42 49.88 -17.26
CA ASP A 355 17.66 50.10 -16.03
C ASP A 355 16.18 49.68 -16.05
N GLY A 356 15.64 49.38 -17.24
CA GLY A 356 14.29 48.85 -17.43
C GLY A 356 13.20 49.94 -17.44
N CYS A 357 13.59 51.21 -17.41
CA CYS A 357 12.63 52.32 -17.34
C CYS A 357 12.54 53.08 -18.65
N PRO A 358 11.32 53.35 -19.16
CA PRO A 358 11.18 54.15 -20.37
C PRO A 358 11.66 55.58 -20.14
N ASP A 359 12.69 55.98 -20.88
CA ASP A 359 13.24 57.32 -20.82
C ASP A 359 13.39 57.97 -22.20
N GLN A 360 13.90 59.21 -22.19
CA GLN A 360 14.25 59.97 -23.38
C GLN A 360 15.76 60.18 -23.36
N ALA A 361 16.42 59.98 -24.50
CA ALA A 361 17.83 60.24 -24.66
C ALA A 361 18.18 61.70 -24.30
N ASP A 362 19.22 61.85 -23.49
CA ASP A 362 19.82 63.11 -23.05
C ASP A 362 21.34 62.89 -23.10
N THR A 363 21.92 63.19 -24.25
CA THR A 363 23.27 62.74 -24.63
C THR A 363 24.36 63.40 -23.78
N ASP A 364 24.21 64.67 -23.40
CA ASP A 364 25.17 65.42 -22.57
C ASP A 364 24.79 65.52 -21.09
N ASN A 365 23.61 65.01 -20.71
CA ASN A 365 23.12 64.89 -19.34
C ASN A 365 22.89 66.24 -18.65
N ASP A 366 22.39 67.23 -19.39
CA ASP A 366 22.06 68.55 -18.85
C ASP A 366 20.61 68.66 -18.33
N GLY A 367 19.77 67.64 -18.62
CA GLY A 367 18.37 67.57 -18.21
C GLY A 367 17.36 68.04 -19.27
N VAL A 368 17.80 68.44 -20.45
CA VAL A 368 16.99 68.71 -21.64
C VAL A 368 17.08 67.50 -22.58
N PRO A 369 15.97 66.78 -22.87
CA PRO A 369 16.02 65.65 -23.80
C PRO A 369 16.48 66.06 -25.20
N ASP A 370 17.24 65.19 -25.88
CA ASP A 370 17.81 65.40 -27.22
C ASP A 370 16.80 65.90 -28.27
N GLU A 371 15.52 65.49 -28.16
CA GLU A 371 14.46 65.94 -29.07
C GLU A 371 14.07 67.41 -28.90
N ARG A 372 14.38 67.99 -27.73
CA ARG A 372 14.08 69.37 -27.32
C ARG A 372 15.33 70.23 -27.19
N ASP A 373 16.49 69.61 -27.18
CA ASP A 373 17.80 70.22 -27.07
C ASP A 373 18.29 70.72 -28.45
N ARG A 374 18.72 71.99 -28.51
CA ARG A 374 19.31 72.60 -29.71
C ARG A 374 20.79 72.28 -29.88
N CYS A 375 21.48 71.94 -28.80
CA CYS A 375 22.88 71.57 -28.74
C CYS A 375 23.09 70.18 -28.07
N PRO A 376 22.60 69.05 -28.64
CA PRO A 376 22.55 67.72 -27.98
C PRO A 376 23.87 67.03 -27.61
N ASN A 377 24.99 67.75 -27.61
CA ASN A 377 26.30 67.22 -27.22
C ASN A 377 27.08 68.25 -26.36
N GLU A 378 26.47 69.37 -26.01
CA GLU A 378 27.08 70.47 -25.26
C GLU A 378 26.15 70.82 -24.08
N PRO A 379 26.54 70.48 -22.84
CA PRO A 379 25.65 70.64 -21.71
C PRO A 379 25.38 72.11 -21.39
N GLU A 380 24.11 72.44 -21.15
CA GLU A 380 23.62 73.71 -20.60
C GLU A 380 24.37 74.12 -19.31
N ASP A 381 24.69 75.43 -19.15
CA ASP A 381 25.41 75.96 -17.99
C ASP A 381 24.51 76.44 -16.83
N THR A 382 23.19 76.42 -17.03
CA THR A 382 22.13 76.62 -16.01
C THR A 382 22.42 77.80 -15.07
N ASP A 383 22.48 79.01 -15.62
CA ASP A 383 22.80 80.22 -14.89
C ASP A 383 21.58 81.17 -14.69
N GLY A 384 20.44 80.83 -15.29
CA GLY A 384 19.20 81.61 -15.26
C GLY A 384 18.91 82.36 -16.56
N PHE A 385 19.79 82.29 -17.56
CA PHE A 385 19.62 82.83 -18.90
C PHE A 385 19.37 81.69 -19.90
N GLU A 386 18.32 81.81 -20.71
CA GLU A 386 17.91 80.85 -21.77
C GLU A 386 17.94 79.32 -21.48
N ASP A 387 18.09 78.86 -20.22
CA ASP A 387 18.26 77.47 -19.70
C ASP A 387 17.33 76.34 -20.23
N THR A 388 16.34 76.66 -21.07
CA THR A 388 15.33 75.71 -21.55
C THR A 388 15.59 75.17 -22.95
N ASP A 389 16.61 75.69 -23.64
CA ASP A 389 16.92 75.30 -25.02
C ASP A 389 18.09 74.31 -25.17
N GLY A 390 18.82 74.03 -24.08
CA GLY A 390 19.85 73.00 -23.99
C GLY A 390 21.20 73.43 -24.56
N CYS A 391 21.42 74.74 -24.75
CA CYS A 391 22.67 75.26 -25.28
C CYS A 391 23.36 76.12 -24.21
N PRO A 392 24.65 75.91 -23.93
CA PRO A 392 25.38 76.79 -23.03
C PRO A 392 25.48 78.20 -23.61
N ASP A 393 25.22 79.19 -22.78
CA ASP A 393 25.29 80.61 -23.12
C ASP A 393 26.45 81.28 -22.35
N PRO A 394 27.72 81.07 -22.76
CA PRO A 394 28.88 81.51 -21.98
C PRO A 394 29.15 83.04 -22.02
N ASP A 395 28.26 83.82 -22.61
CA ASP A 395 28.32 85.29 -22.81
C ASP A 395 26.89 85.80 -23.06
N ASN A 396 26.14 85.98 -21.97
CA ASN A 396 24.70 86.22 -21.98
C ASN A 396 24.28 87.53 -22.68
N ASP A 397 25.10 88.57 -22.60
CA ASP A 397 24.82 89.86 -23.24
C ASP A 397 25.51 90.05 -24.61
N GLY A 398 26.43 89.15 -24.96
CA GLY A 398 27.07 89.05 -26.27
C GLY A 398 28.09 90.16 -26.54
N ASP A 399 28.69 90.75 -25.51
CA ASP A 399 29.70 91.79 -25.65
C ASP A 399 31.13 91.27 -25.96
N GLY A 400 31.34 89.95 -25.79
CA GLY A 400 32.59 89.25 -26.00
C GLY A 400 33.42 88.96 -24.74
N ILE A 401 32.92 89.31 -23.55
CA ILE A 401 33.45 88.97 -22.23
C ILE A 401 32.59 87.83 -21.65
N PRO A 402 33.15 86.63 -21.42
CA PRO A 402 32.36 85.52 -20.88
C PRO A 402 31.84 85.79 -19.47
N ASP A 403 30.69 85.22 -19.11
CA ASP A 403 29.99 85.53 -17.83
C ASP A 403 30.83 85.22 -16.59
N ASP A 404 31.76 84.25 -16.68
CA ASP A 404 32.71 83.92 -15.62
C ASP A 404 33.70 85.04 -15.29
N ARG A 405 33.79 86.04 -16.17
CA ARG A 405 34.66 87.21 -16.11
C ARG A 405 33.90 88.53 -16.30
N ASP A 406 32.57 88.49 -16.37
CA ASP A 406 31.72 89.66 -16.52
C ASP A 406 31.15 90.10 -15.15
N GLU A 407 31.40 91.34 -14.73
CA GLU A 407 30.80 91.88 -13.50
C GLU A 407 29.31 92.25 -13.67
N CYS A 408 28.86 92.43 -14.91
CA CYS A 408 27.53 92.86 -15.34
C CYS A 408 26.92 91.91 -16.38
N ILE A 409 26.96 90.59 -16.15
CA ILE A 409 26.43 89.45 -16.96
C ILE A 409 25.23 89.71 -17.90
N ASP A 410 24.29 90.60 -17.54
CA ASP A 410 23.08 90.90 -18.35
C ASP A 410 23.14 92.26 -19.10
N GLU A 411 24.24 93.01 -19.02
CA GLU A 411 24.39 94.38 -19.52
C GLU A 411 25.68 94.59 -20.34
N PRO A 412 25.59 94.73 -21.68
CA PRO A 412 26.77 94.69 -22.54
C PRO A 412 27.71 95.89 -22.33
N GLU A 413 29.01 95.62 -22.31
CA GLU A 413 30.09 96.59 -22.20
C GLU A 413 30.02 97.68 -23.27
N THR A 414 30.35 98.90 -22.85
CA THR A 414 30.55 100.05 -23.72
C THR A 414 32.05 100.32 -23.91
N MET A 415 32.68 99.62 -24.86
CA MET A 415 34.08 99.82 -25.31
C MET A 415 34.43 101.29 -25.58
N ASN A 416 34.98 101.99 -24.59
CA ASN A 416 35.22 103.44 -24.61
C ASN A 416 36.60 103.88 -24.10
N GLY A 417 37.44 102.94 -23.67
CA GLY A 417 38.78 103.17 -23.14
C GLY A 417 38.84 103.33 -21.62
N VAL A 418 37.78 102.94 -20.91
CA VAL A 418 37.67 102.99 -19.44
C VAL A 418 37.19 101.62 -19.01
N ASP A 419 38.03 100.93 -18.22
CA ASP A 419 37.73 99.64 -17.60
C ASP A 419 37.09 98.56 -18.51
N ASP A 420 37.31 98.65 -19.85
CA ASP A 420 36.77 97.79 -20.93
C ASP A 420 37.06 96.26 -20.83
N GLU A 421 37.60 95.77 -19.72
CA GLU A 421 37.83 94.34 -19.44
C GLU A 421 36.95 93.83 -18.27
N ASP A 422 36.09 94.67 -17.67
CA ASP A 422 35.25 94.33 -16.50
C ASP A 422 33.80 93.92 -16.84
N GLY A 423 33.36 94.11 -18.08
CA GLY A 423 32.03 93.69 -18.56
C GLY A 423 30.92 94.69 -18.25
N CYS A 424 31.22 95.85 -17.65
CA CYS A 424 30.20 96.78 -17.18
C CYS A 424 30.12 98.07 -18.00
N PRO A 425 28.91 98.50 -18.42
CA PRO A 425 28.77 99.70 -19.25
C PRO A 425 29.19 100.98 -18.52
N ASP A 426 30.32 101.54 -18.95
CA ASP A 426 30.91 102.71 -18.31
C ASP A 426 30.64 104.04 -19.04
N GLU A 427 30.47 105.13 -18.27
CA GLU A 427 30.39 106.47 -18.87
C GLU A 427 31.80 107.06 -19.10
N GLY A 428 32.30 106.93 -20.33
CA GLY A 428 33.50 107.63 -20.77
C GLY A 428 33.46 109.14 -20.46
N ARG A 429 34.54 109.69 -19.87
CA ARG A 429 34.63 111.12 -19.49
C ARG A 429 34.24 112.03 -20.65
N LYS A 430 33.06 112.66 -20.57
CA LYS A 430 32.67 113.79 -21.43
C LYS A 430 33.72 114.89 -21.29
N GLY A 431 34.63 114.95 -22.26
CA GLY A 431 35.67 115.97 -22.32
C GLY A 431 35.05 117.35 -22.18
N ARG A 432 35.33 118.03 -21.06
CA ARG A 432 35.04 119.45 -20.88
C ARG A 432 35.80 120.22 -21.97
N ARG A 433 35.11 120.53 -23.07
CA ARG A 433 35.57 121.52 -24.05
C ARG A 433 35.82 122.83 -23.29
N ARG A 434 37.07 123.30 -23.33
CA ARG A 434 37.44 124.68 -22.99
C ARG A 434 37.47 125.53 -24.24
#